data_AF-A0A7J7Q004-F1
#
_entry.id   AF-A0A7J7Q004-F1
#
_cell.length_a   1.000
_cell.length_b   1.000
_cell.length_c   1.000
_cell.angle_alpha   90.00
_cell.angle_beta   90.00
_cell.angle_gamma   90.00
#
_symmetry.space_group_name_H-M   'P 1'
#
loop_
_entity.id
_entity.type
_entity.pdbx_description
1 polymer ?
#
loop_
_entity_poly.entity_id
_entity_poly.type
_entity_poly.pdbx_seq_one_letter_code
_entity_poly.pdbx_strand_id
1 'polypeptide(L)'
;MKDLRDSGCVSKTIRWGVELVANGGECVDVPLHLQVSSASTAAQKLVEAAGGSVTRVYYTRLGLHALLKPENIERKGRALPRPVRAWPPRDNGKYDT
;
A
#
# COMPACT_ATOMS: atom_id res chain seq x y z
N MET A 1 -1.69 -1.89 3.65
CA MET A 1 -0.31 -2.36 3.37
C MET A 1 0.37 -3.12 4.51
N LYS A 2 0.16 -2.74 5.78
CA LYS A 2 0.68 -3.50 6.92
C LYS A 2 0.15 -4.95 6.91
N ASP A 3 -1.15 -5.09 6.69
CA ASP A 3 -1.84 -6.39 6.67
C ASP A 3 -1.31 -7.32 5.59
N LEU A 4 -0.95 -6.80 4.41
CA LEU A 4 -0.37 -7.58 3.31
C LEU A 4 1.03 -8.12 3.63
N ARG A 5 1.76 -7.42 4.50
CA ARG A 5 3.07 -7.87 4.96
C ARG A 5 2.93 -8.87 6.11
N ASP A 6 2.00 -8.62 7.02
CA ASP A 6 1.76 -9.48 8.17
C ASP A 6 1.12 -10.83 7.74
N SER A 7 0.30 -10.83 6.69
CA SER A 7 -0.24 -12.03 6.06
C SER A 7 0.79 -12.85 5.26
N GLY A 8 1.97 -12.29 5.00
CA GLY A 8 2.99 -12.92 4.17
C GLY A 8 2.69 -12.90 2.66
N CYS A 9 1.63 -12.21 2.21
CA CYS A 9 1.32 -12.06 0.78
C CYS A 9 2.39 -11.29 0.02
N VAL A 10 3.14 -10.42 0.72
CA VAL A 10 4.24 -9.63 0.16
C VAL A 10 5.54 -10.00 0.86
N SER A 11 6.65 -9.86 0.14
CA SER A 11 7.99 -10.03 0.70
C SER A 11 8.19 -9.24 2.00
N LYS A 12 8.96 -9.81 2.92
CA LYS A 12 9.30 -9.22 4.22
C LYS A 12 9.96 -7.84 4.10
N THR A 13 10.59 -7.54 2.95
CA THR A 13 11.36 -6.34 2.67
C THR A 13 10.68 -5.44 1.62
N ILE A 14 9.83 -4.53 2.09
CA ILE A 14 9.21 -3.50 1.26
C ILE A 14 10.07 -2.24 1.30
N ARG A 15 10.61 -1.80 0.15
CA ARG A 15 11.47 -0.60 0.06
C ARG A 15 10.71 0.66 -0.33
N TRP A 16 9.86 0.56 -1.34
CA TRP A 16 9.21 1.72 -1.98
C TRP A 16 7.68 1.66 -1.99
N GLY A 17 7.10 0.48 -1.76
CA GLY A 17 5.65 0.28 -1.77
C GLY A 17 5.29 -1.07 -2.35
N VAL A 18 4.00 -1.26 -2.58
CA VAL A 18 3.43 -2.45 -3.22
C VAL A 18 2.64 -2.03 -4.44
N GLU A 19 2.90 -2.71 -5.55
CA GLU A 19 2.13 -2.58 -6.79
C GLU A 19 1.20 -3.79 -6.96
N LEU A 20 -0.05 -3.51 -7.31
CA LEU A 20 -1.06 -4.52 -7.56
C LEU A 20 -1.14 -4.82 -9.06
N VAL A 21 -0.90 -6.08 -9.41
CA VAL A 21 -0.86 -6.58 -10.79
C VAL A 21 -1.94 -7.63 -11.03
N ALA A 22 -2.46 -7.67 -12.26
CA ALA A 22 -3.56 -8.56 -12.67
C ALA A 22 -3.08 -9.95 -13.10
N ASN A 23 -2.17 -10.56 -12.34
CA ASN A 23 -1.75 -11.92 -12.66
C ASN A 23 -2.67 -12.93 -11.94
N GLY A 24 -3.33 -13.81 -12.68
CA GLY A 24 -4.28 -14.78 -12.12
C GLY A 24 -5.62 -14.19 -11.69
N GLY A 25 -6.13 -13.21 -12.44
CA GLY A 25 -7.39 -12.50 -12.15
C GLY A 25 -8.67 -13.34 -12.16
N GLU A 26 -8.58 -14.63 -12.49
CA GLU A 26 -9.70 -15.55 -12.63
C GLU A 26 -10.25 -16.06 -11.29
N CYS A 27 -9.55 -15.83 -10.16
CA CYS A 27 -9.88 -16.41 -8.85
C CYS A 27 -10.27 -15.38 -7.76
N VAL A 28 -10.63 -14.15 -8.14
CA VAL A 28 -10.98 -13.10 -7.15
C VAL A 28 -12.49 -13.07 -6.93
N ASP A 29 -12.99 -14.00 -6.13
CA ASP A 29 -14.42 -14.09 -5.76
C ASP A 29 -14.78 -13.26 -4.52
N VAL A 30 -13.80 -12.71 -3.82
CA VAL A 30 -13.99 -12.02 -2.54
C VAL A 30 -13.91 -10.50 -2.73
N PRO A 31 -14.86 -9.72 -2.18
CA PRO A 31 -14.76 -8.26 -2.20
C PRO A 31 -13.59 -7.80 -1.32
N LEU A 32 -12.52 -7.33 -1.96
CA LEU A 32 -11.30 -6.88 -1.28
C LEU A 32 -11.15 -5.36 -1.34
N HIS A 33 -10.99 -4.74 -0.18
CA HIS A 33 -10.64 -3.32 -0.06
C HIS A 33 -9.14 -3.19 0.20
N LEU A 34 -8.40 -2.70 -0.79
CA LEU A 34 -6.94 -2.72 -0.80
C LEU A 34 -6.36 -1.31 -0.81
N GLN A 35 -5.50 -1.04 0.16
CA GLN A 35 -4.66 0.16 0.20
C GLN A 35 -3.24 -0.20 -0.25
N VAL A 36 -2.89 0.21 -1.47
CA VAL A 36 -1.62 -0.08 -2.16
C VAL A 36 -0.96 1.21 -2.67
N SER A 37 0.30 1.15 -3.12
CA SER A 37 0.99 2.34 -3.65
C SER A 37 0.71 2.56 -5.12
N SER A 38 0.62 1.47 -5.90
CA SER A 38 0.30 1.49 -7.31
C SER A 38 -0.64 0.34 -7.63
N ALA A 39 -1.48 0.49 -8.65
CA ALA A 39 -2.33 -0.57 -9.15
C ALA A 39 -2.45 -0.45 -10.67
N SER A 40 -2.29 -1.58 -11.37
CA SER A 40 -2.56 -1.64 -12.80
C SER A 40 -4.06 -1.50 -13.09
N THR A 41 -4.39 -0.86 -14.21
CA THR A 41 -5.78 -0.63 -14.64
C THR A 41 -6.56 -1.94 -14.81
N ALA A 42 -5.92 -2.99 -15.31
CA ALA A 42 -6.51 -4.32 -15.44
C ALA A 42 -6.87 -4.90 -14.06
N ALA A 43 -6.04 -4.64 -13.07
CA ALA A 43 -6.20 -5.21 -11.74
C ALA A 43 -7.27 -4.46 -10.93
N GLN A 44 -7.36 -3.14 -11.11
CA GLN A 44 -8.46 -2.35 -10.55
C GLN A 44 -9.81 -2.83 -11.07
N LYS A 45 -9.94 -3.05 -12.39
CA LYS A 45 -11.17 -3.56 -13.00
C LYS A 45 -11.61 -4.91 -12.43
N LEU A 46 -10.66 -5.81 -12.18
CA LEU A 46 -10.94 -7.12 -11.58
C LEU A 46 -11.41 -6.99 -10.13
N VAL A 47 -10.75 -6.14 -9.34
CA VAL A 47 -11.14 -5.90 -7.95
C VAL A 47 -12.51 -5.22 -7.87
N GLU A 48 -12.79 -4.26 -8.76
CA GLU A 48 -14.10 -3.61 -8.87
C GLU A 48 -15.19 -4.57 -9.34
N ALA A 49 -14.88 -5.47 -10.28
CA ALA A 49 -15.79 -6.52 -10.73
C ALA A 49 -16.12 -7.52 -9.61
N ALA A 50 -15.16 -7.80 -8.72
CA ALA A 50 -15.35 -8.58 -7.51
C ALA A 50 -16.07 -7.80 -6.38
N GLY A 51 -16.46 -6.54 -6.61
CA GLY A 51 -17.13 -5.69 -5.61
C GLY A 51 -16.21 -5.09 -4.54
N GLY A 52 -14.89 -5.11 -4.77
CA GLY A 52 -13.88 -4.50 -3.92
C GLY A 52 -13.60 -3.03 -4.24
N SER A 53 -12.59 -2.46 -3.59
CA SER A 53 -12.13 -1.09 -3.87
C SER A 53 -10.62 -0.99 -3.72
N VAL A 54 -9.97 -0.24 -4.60
CA VAL A 54 -8.52 -0.01 -4.54
C VAL A 54 -8.25 1.46 -4.29
N THR A 55 -7.54 1.77 -3.19
CA THR A 55 -7.09 3.12 -2.87
C THR A 55 -5.57 3.19 -2.98
N ARG A 56 -5.08 4.15 -3.77
CA ARG A 56 -3.65 4.39 -3.94
C ARG A 56 -3.18 5.39 -2.90
N VAL A 57 -2.34 4.94 -1.96
CA VAL A 57 -1.85 5.75 -0.83
C VAL A 57 -0.37 6.06 -0.96
N TYR A 58 -0.01 7.33 -0.82
CA TYR A 58 1.37 7.77 -0.80
C TYR A 58 2.03 7.56 0.57
N TYR A 59 3.14 6.81 0.58
CA TYR A 59 4.01 6.72 1.75
C TYR A 59 5.43 7.17 1.41
N THR A 60 5.99 8.04 2.25
CA THR A 60 7.43 8.26 2.23
C THR A 60 8.16 7.04 2.74
N ARG A 61 9.45 6.89 2.39
CA ARG A 61 10.27 5.78 2.87
C ARG A 61 10.29 5.66 4.40
N LEU A 62 10.33 6.79 5.11
CA LEU A 62 10.28 6.82 6.57
C LEU A 62 8.89 6.45 7.09
N GLY A 63 7.83 6.99 6.50
CA GLY A 63 6.44 6.69 6.87
C GLY A 63 6.07 5.23 6.65
N LEU A 64 6.50 4.65 5.52
CA LEU A 64 6.30 3.24 5.23
C LEU A 64 7.04 2.36 6.25
N HIS A 65 8.28 2.69 6.58
CA HIS A 65 9.02 1.95 7.58
C HIS A 65 8.35 2.04 8.97
N ALA A 66 7.82 3.21 9.32
CA ALA A 66 7.08 3.41 10.56
C ALA A 66 5.79 2.58 10.62
N LEU A 67 5.06 2.51 9.51
CA LEU A 67 3.84 1.70 9.40
C LEU A 67 4.14 0.20 9.54
N LEU A 68 5.20 -0.26 8.88
CA LEU A 68 5.52 -1.69 8.80
C LEU A 68 6.25 -2.19 10.06
N LYS A 69 7.15 -1.39 10.64
CA LYS A 69 7.98 -1.78 11.79
C LYS A 69 8.08 -0.64 12.82
N PRO A 70 7.00 -0.36 13.57
CA PRO A 70 7.01 0.67 14.61
C PRO A 70 8.04 0.37 15.72
N GLU A 71 8.23 -0.92 16.05
CA GLU A 71 9.20 -1.44 17.02
C GLU A 71 10.63 -0.89 16.85
N ASN A 72 11.06 -0.65 15.61
CA ASN A 72 12.39 -0.15 15.31
C ASN A 72 12.56 1.34 15.61
N ILE A 73 11.45 2.09 15.60
CA ILE A 73 11.43 3.53 15.90
C ILE A 73 11.37 3.71 17.41
N GLU A 74 10.53 2.92 18.09
CA GLU A 74 10.41 2.87 19.55
C GLU A 74 11.72 2.44 20.20
N ARG A 75 12.38 1.40 19.69
CA ARG A 75 13.70 0.96 20.17
C ARG A 75 14.78 2.06 20.07
N LYS A 76 14.63 2.99 19.12
CA LYS A 76 15.54 4.14 18.96
C LYS A 76 15.15 5.33 19.83
N GLY A 77 14.10 5.22 20.65
CA GLY A 77 13.57 6.29 21.49
C GLY A 77 12.99 7.46 20.70
N ARG A 78 12.58 7.24 19.44
CA ARG A 78 12.04 8.30 18.58
C ARG A 78 10.51 8.23 18.55
N ALA A 79 9.86 9.39 18.44
CA ALA A 79 8.43 9.44 18.19
C ALA A 79 8.09 8.92 16.79
N LEU A 80 6.91 8.31 16.65
CA LEU A 80 6.41 7.90 15.33
C LEU A 80 6.26 9.14 14.43
N PRO A 81 6.75 9.08 13.18
CA PRO A 81 6.61 10.17 12.25
C PRO A 81 5.12 10.37 11.93
N ARG A 82 4.71 11.64 11.85
CA ARG A 82 3.35 11.97 11.42
C ARG A 82 3.14 11.57 9.96
N PRO A 83 1.92 11.16 9.57
CA PRO A 83 1.59 10.94 8.17
C PRO A 83 1.82 12.23 7.38
N VAL A 84 2.22 12.06 6.13
CA VAL A 84 2.48 13.18 5.23
C VAL A 84 1.15 13.80 4.82
N ARG A 85 1.10 15.13 4.75
CA ARG A 85 -0.13 15.86 4.39
C ARG A 85 -0.34 16.00 2.89
N ALA A 86 0.74 15.97 2.10
CA ALA A 86 0.69 16.12 0.65
C ALA A 86 1.89 15.41 0.02
N TRP A 87 1.64 14.75 -1.11
CA TRP A 87 2.69 14.22 -1.98
C TRP A 87 3.49 15.36 -2.64
N PRO A 88 4.72 15.09 -3.11
CA PRO A 88 5.51 16.08 -3.84
C PRO A 88 4.83 16.48 -5.16
N PRO A 89 5.00 17.74 -5.63
CA PRO A 89 4.28 18.24 -6.82
C PRO A 89 4.48 17.41 -8.10
N ARG A 90 5.60 16.67 -8.19
CA ARG A 90 5.91 15.78 -9.32
C ARG A 90 4.98 14.57 -9.44
N ASP A 91 4.31 14.21 -8.35
CA ASP A 91 3.45 13.03 -8.27
C ASP A 91 1.96 13.39 -8.21
N ASN A 92 1.61 14.62 -8.58
CA ASN A 92 0.22 15.05 -8.68
C ASN A 92 -0.60 14.12 -9.59
N GLY A 93 -1.72 13.62 -9.06
CA GLY A 93 -2.66 12.74 -9.78
C GLY A 93 -2.29 11.26 -9.80
N LYS A 94 -1.19 10.84 -9.15
CA LYS A 94 -0.82 9.42 -9.06
C LYS A 94 -1.52 8.67 -7.93
N TYR A 95 -1.81 9.38 -6.84
CA TYR A 95 -2.35 8.82 -5.60
C TYR A 95 -3.71 9.45 -5.30
N ASP A 96 -4.56 8.68 -4.63
CA ASP A 96 -5.89 9.11 -4.20
C ASP A 96 -5.86 9.72 -2.79
N THR A 97 -4.83 9.38 -1.99
CA THR A 97 -4.63 9.80 -0.59
C THR A 97 -3.16 9.87 -0.21
#